data_AF-A0A6A0HAS4-F1
#
_entry.id   AF-A0A6A0HAS4-F1
#
_cell.length_a   1.000
_cell.length_b   1.000
_cell.length_c   1.000
_cell.angle_alpha   90.00
_cell.angle_beta   90.00
_cell.angle_gamma   90.00
#
_symmetry.space_group_name_H-M   'P 1'
#
loop_
_entity.id
_entity.type
_entity.pdbx_description
1 polymer ?
#
loop_
_entity_poly.entity_id
_entity_poly.type
_entity_poly.pdbx_seq_one_letter_code
_entity_poly.pdbx_strand_id
1 'polypeptide(L)'
;MVGLPARGKTFIAMKLARYLNWAGMPTKVFNVGDYRRKAMELFPGHDFFLTGNREGTAIRNRVALDALQDVVEFLASGGQVGVYDAANISQERRKLIHHIIVERLGYKLFFIESICNEPKIIEANIMESKVTNPDYSDMATEDAVSDFLKRIDHYCSRYETIDEENEKTFSFMKIFDAGRRVVVHKQEGHIQSRVAYYLMNIHITPRSIYLTRHGESVFNQMGRIGGDSDLSPNGLEYSKALAKFIKSQNIPNLRVWTSYMKRTIQTASNIDAPQERWKALNEIDAGICEGLTYEEIQEQLPGEFAARDNNKYQYR
;
A
#
# COMPACT_ATOMS: atom_id res chain seq x y z
N MET A 1 10.23 4.01 -8.57
CA MET A 1 9.81 5.28 -7.93
C MET A 1 10.72 6.42 -8.36
N VAL A 2 10.22 7.65 -8.40
CA VAL A 2 10.95 8.91 -8.70
C VAL A 2 10.48 10.01 -7.74
N GLY A 3 11.38 10.89 -7.32
CA GLY A 3 11.06 12.10 -6.57
C GLY A 3 11.96 12.35 -5.36
N LEU A 4 11.87 13.56 -4.80
CA LEU A 4 12.67 14.02 -3.67
C LEU A 4 12.44 13.20 -2.38
N PRO A 5 13.40 13.20 -1.42
CA PRO A 5 13.16 12.63 -0.09
C PRO A 5 11.92 13.23 0.60
N ALA A 6 11.30 12.47 1.50
CA ALA A 6 10.05 12.84 2.20
C ALA A 6 8.84 13.22 1.30
N ARG A 7 8.79 12.68 0.08
CA ARG A 7 7.62 12.81 -0.83
C ARG A 7 6.73 11.57 -0.86
N GLY A 8 6.72 10.74 0.19
CA GLY A 8 5.83 9.58 0.30
C GLY A 8 6.15 8.40 -0.63
N LYS A 9 7.33 8.36 -1.29
CA LYS A 9 7.69 7.27 -2.22
C LYS A 9 7.63 5.89 -1.57
N THR A 10 8.27 5.71 -0.42
CA THR A 10 8.28 4.44 0.31
C THR A 10 6.88 4.04 0.77
N PHE A 11 6.07 5.00 1.24
CA PHE A 11 4.66 4.76 1.56
C PHE A 11 3.88 4.24 0.35
N ILE A 12 4.00 4.92 -0.81
CA ILE A 12 3.36 4.51 -2.06
C ILE A 12 3.85 3.12 -2.48
N ALA A 13 5.15 2.88 -2.45
CA ALA A 13 5.77 1.60 -2.82
C ALA A 13 5.23 0.44 -1.97
N MET A 14 5.18 0.61 -0.65
CA MET A 14 4.69 -0.41 0.28
C MET A 14 3.17 -0.65 0.13
N LYS A 15 2.37 0.41 -0.01
CA LYS A 15 0.92 0.29 -0.25
C LYS A 15 0.62 -0.40 -1.57
N LEU A 16 1.35 -0.02 -2.62
CA LEU A 16 1.22 -0.62 -3.94
C LEU A 16 1.58 -2.11 -3.91
N ALA A 17 2.71 -2.47 -3.33
CA ALA A 17 3.12 -3.86 -3.20
C ALA A 17 2.10 -4.69 -2.41
N ARG A 18 1.57 -4.14 -1.31
CA ARG A 18 0.52 -4.80 -0.53
C ARG A 18 -0.75 -5.02 -1.35
N TYR A 19 -1.18 -4.02 -2.11
CA TYR A 19 -2.36 -4.13 -2.98
C TYR A 19 -2.17 -5.18 -4.07
N LEU A 20 -1.03 -5.16 -4.76
CA LEU A 20 -0.76 -6.09 -5.85
C LEU A 20 -0.67 -7.54 -5.35
N ASN A 21 -0.01 -7.77 -4.21
CA ASN A 21 0.02 -9.10 -3.57
C ASN A 21 -1.38 -9.56 -3.14
N TRP A 22 -2.17 -8.70 -2.49
CA TRP A 22 -3.56 -9.02 -2.13
C TRP A 22 -4.38 -9.38 -3.36
N ALA A 23 -4.08 -8.75 -4.50
CA ALA A 23 -4.75 -9.00 -5.76
C ALA A 23 -4.15 -10.18 -6.57
N GLY A 24 -3.30 -10.99 -5.95
CA GLY A 24 -2.76 -12.23 -6.53
C GLY A 24 -1.52 -12.05 -7.41
N MET A 25 -0.87 -10.89 -7.40
CA MET A 25 0.35 -10.63 -8.18
C MET A 25 1.58 -10.57 -7.27
N PRO A 26 2.45 -11.59 -7.28
CA PRO A 26 3.67 -11.62 -6.47
C PRO A 26 4.53 -10.36 -6.68
N THR A 27 4.61 -9.52 -5.65
CA THR A 27 5.23 -8.19 -5.73
C THR A 27 6.18 -7.96 -4.56
N LYS A 28 7.36 -7.37 -4.82
CA LYS A 28 8.36 -7.07 -3.79
C LYS A 28 8.89 -5.65 -3.94
N VAL A 29 9.16 -4.97 -2.81
CA VAL A 29 9.79 -3.64 -2.76
C VAL A 29 11.29 -3.79 -2.53
N PHE A 30 12.07 -3.04 -3.30
CA PHE A 30 13.52 -2.97 -3.22
C PHE A 30 13.92 -1.53 -2.88
N ASN A 31 14.12 -1.25 -1.59
CA ASN A 31 14.45 0.08 -1.11
C ASN A 31 15.96 0.28 -1.10
N VAL A 32 16.47 1.14 -1.99
CA VAL A 32 17.91 1.38 -2.13
C VAL A 32 18.56 1.95 -0.86
N GLY A 33 17.77 2.60 0.01
CA GLY A 33 18.21 3.05 1.32
C GLY A 33 18.62 1.90 2.25
N ASP A 34 17.96 0.73 2.16
CA ASP A 34 18.31 -0.49 2.89
C ASP A 34 19.63 -1.08 2.39
N TYR A 35 19.84 -1.11 1.07
CA TYR A 35 21.10 -1.59 0.48
C TYR A 35 22.28 -0.71 0.90
N ARG A 36 22.10 0.61 0.90
CA ARG A 36 23.09 1.54 1.44
C ARG A 36 23.38 1.28 2.92
N ARG A 37 22.36 1.07 3.76
CA ARG A 37 22.55 0.76 5.19
C ARG A 37 23.30 -0.56 5.42
N LYS A 38 23.09 -1.56 4.57
CA LYS A 38 23.86 -2.82 4.64
C LYS A 38 25.31 -2.64 4.19
N ALA A 39 25.56 -1.74 3.25
CA ALA A 39 26.89 -1.47 2.73
C ALA A 39 27.72 -0.50 3.60
N MET A 40 27.11 0.12 4.62
CA MET A 40 27.73 1.13 5.46
C MET A 40 27.32 0.92 6.92
N GLU A 41 28.28 0.67 7.81
CA GLU A 41 27.99 0.45 9.24
C GLU A 41 27.49 1.70 9.96
N LEU A 42 27.98 2.89 9.56
CA LEU A 42 27.63 4.18 10.18
C LEU A 42 27.12 5.17 9.13
N PHE A 43 26.07 5.92 9.49
CA PHE A 43 25.52 6.97 8.64
C PHE A 43 26.37 8.26 8.74
N PRO A 44 27.01 8.73 7.65
CA PRO A 44 27.93 9.88 7.73
C PRO A 44 27.22 11.25 7.65
N GLY A 45 25.90 11.29 7.88
CA GLY A 45 25.10 12.51 7.73
C GLY A 45 24.85 12.93 6.28
N HIS A 46 24.36 14.15 6.10
CA HIS A 46 23.93 14.69 4.81
C HIS A 46 25.08 14.87 3.80
N ASP A 47 26.32 15.02 4.26
CA ASP A 47 27.50 15.22 3.41
C ASP A 47 27.80 14.01 2.51
N PHE A 48 27.34 12.84 2.91
CA PHE A 48 27.31 11.65 2.05
C PHE A 48 26.56 11.90 0.73
N PHE A 49 25.57 12.80 0.73
CA PHE A 49 24.71 13.05 -0.40
C PHE A 49 25.16 14.17 -1.33
N LEU A 50 26.20 14.93 -0.95
CA LEU A 50 26.77 16.02 -1.74
C LEU A 50 27.21 15.56 -3.14
N THR A 51 27.19 16.47 -4.11
CA THR A 51 27.68 16.25 -5.48
C THR A 51 29.20 16.07 -5.53
N GLY A 52 29.94 16.86 -4.73
CA GLY A 52 31.40 16.78 -4.65
C GLY A 52 31.92 15.49 -4.00
N ASN A 53 31.06 14.73 -3.33
CA ASN A 53 31.45 13.48 -2.67
C ASN A 53 31.52 12.33 -3.69
N ARG A 54 32.71 12.12 -4.27
CA ARG A 54 32.97 11.07 -5.27
C ARG A 54 32.78 9.67 -4.68
N GLU A 55 33.26 9.43 -3.47
CA GLU A 55 33.13 8.14 -2.79
C GLU A 55 31.66 7.82 -2.47
N GLY A 56 30.94 8.76 -1.86
CA GLY A 56 29.51 8.60 -1.59
C GLY A 56 28.69 8.42 -2.86
N THR A 57 29.08 9.04 -3.97
CA THR A 57 28.45 8.82 -5.28
C THR A 57 28.74 7.42 -5.83
N ALA A 58 29.98 6.94 -5.74
CA ALA A 58 30.35 5.59 -6.16
C ALA A 58 29.58 4.52 -5.35
N ILE A 59 29.49 4.68 -4.03
CA ILE A 59 28.73 3.78 -3.15
C ILE A 59 27.24 3.81 -3.54
N ARG A 60 26.63 5.00 -3.70
CA ARG A 60 25.22 5.15 -4.11
C ARG A 60 24.93 4.52 -5.48
N ASN A 61 25.89 4.57 -6.40
CA ASN A 61 25.75 3.94 -7.72
C ASN A 61 25.81 2.42 -7.59
N ARG A 62 26.77 1.88 -6.84
CA ARG A 62 26.92 0.44 -6.59
C ARG A 62 25.65 -0.15 -5.97
N VAL A 63 25.21 0.39 -4.83
CA VAL A 63 24.03 -0.14 -4.11
C VAL A 63 22.73 -0.01 -4.90
N ALA A 64 22.64 0.97 -5.81
CA ALA A 64 21.52 1.09 -6.74
C ALA A 64 21.53 -0.01 -7.80
N LEU A 65 22.70 -0.38 -8.32
CA LEU A 65 22.85 -1.49 -9.26
C LEU A 65 22.61 -2.83 -8.58
N ASP A 66 23.13 -3.03 -7.36
CA ASP A 66 22.88 -4.24 -6.57
C ASP A 66 21.37 -4.44 -6.32
N ALA A 67 20.67 -3.38 -5.91
CA ALA A 67 19.22 -3.43 -5.73
C ALA A 67 18.46 -3.68 -7.04
N LEU A 68 18.95 -3.17 -8.17
CA LEU A 68 18.35 -3.41 -9.49
C LEU A 68 18.58 -4.85 -9.95
N GLN A 69 19.74 -5.43 -9.65
CA GLN A 69 20.04 -6.83 -9.92
C GLN A 69 19.10 -7.76 -9.14
N ASP A 70 18.89 -7.49 -7.85
CA ASP A 70 17.94 -8.25 -7.01
C ASP A 70 16.49 -8.15 -7.52
N VAL A 71 16.10 -7.00 -8.11
CA VAL A 71 14.80 -6.86 -8.79
C VAL A 71 14.71 -7.85 -9.95
N VAL A 72 15.74 -7.93 -10.79
CA VAL A 72 15.77 -8.81 -11.96
C VAL A 72 15.74 -10.28 -11.54
N GLU A 73 16.48 -10.65 -10.49
CA GLU A 73 16.49 -12.01 -9.96
C GLU A 73 15.13 -12.42 -9.41
N PHE A 74 14.45 -11.53 -8.68
CA PHE A 74 13.09 -11.79 -8.20
C PHE A 74 12.09 -11.98 -9.34
N LEU A 75 12.19 -11.17 -10.41
CA LEU A 75 11.33 -11.35 -11.58
C LEU A 75 11.63 -12.67 -12.30
N ALA A 76 12.90 -13.04 -12.42
CA ALA A 76 13.31 -14.31 -13.02
C ALA A 76 12.87 -15.53 -12.19
N SER A 77 12.74 -15.39 -10.87
CA SER A 77 12.29 -16.45 -9.96
C SER A 77 10.76 -16.57 -9.84
N GLY A 78 9.99 -15.96 -10.76
CA GLY A 78 8.52 -16.02 -10.77
C GLY A 78 7.81 -14.85 -10.10
N GLY A 79 8.54 -13.83 -9.64
CA GLY A 79 7.97 -12.54 -9.25
C GLY A 79 7.33 -11.83 -10.44
N GLN A 80 6.22 -11.13 -10.23
CA GLN A 80 5.50 -10.43 -11.31
C GLN A 80 5.79 -8.93 -11.33
N VAL A 81 5.99 -8.29 -10.17
CA VAL A 81 6.25 -6.84 -10.09
C VAL A 81 7.36 -6.54 -9.07
N GLY A 82 8.45 -5.92 -9.53
CA GLY A 82 9.50 -5.37 -8.68
C GLY A 82 9.35 -3.86 -8.49
N VAL A 83 9.12 -3.40 -7.27
CA VAL A 83 9.01 -1.97 -6.96
C VAL A 83 10.37 -1.45 -6.52
N TYR A 84 11.08 -0.81 -7.45
CA TYR A 84 12.37 -0.17 -7.18
C TYR A 84 12.19 1.20 -6.51
N ASP A 85 12.36 1.24 -5.18
CA ASP A 85 12.18 2.43 -4.33
C ASP A 85 13.50 3.17 -4.11
N ALA A 86 13.70 4.20 -4.92
CA ALA A 86 14.82 5.12 -4.86
C ALA A 86 14.39 6.52 -5.30
N ALA A 87 15.29 7.50 -5.15
CA ALA A 87 15.01 8.88 -5.55
C ALA A 87 14.93 9.04 -7.07
N ASN A 88 15.85 8.42 -7.83
CA ASN A 88 15.90 8.43 -9.31
C ASN A 88 15.65 9.82 -9.94
N ILE A 89 16.24 10.84 -9.33
CA ILE A 89 15.93 12.26 -9.59
C ILE A 89 16.57 12.84 -10.85
N SER A 90 17.52 12.15 -11.49
CA SER A 90 18.15 12.62 -12.73
C SER A 90 17.70 11.82 -13.95
N GLN A 91 17.68 12.48 -15.11
CA GLN A 91 17.37 11.86 -16.39
C GLN A 91 18.35 10.74 -16.72
N GLU A 92 19.65 10.96 -16.46
CA GLU A 92 20.70 9.96 -16.69
C GLU A 92 20.41 8.66 -15.94
N ARG A 93 20.00 8.75 -14.67
CA ARG A 93 19.66 7.57 -13.86
C ARG A 93 18.45 6.83 -14.44
N ARG A 94 17.43 7.56 -14.88
CA ARG A 94 16.21 6.96 -15.46
C ARG A 94 16.50 6.30 -16.81
N LYS A 95 17.32 6.92 -17.66
CA LYS A 95 17.82 6.34 -18.91
C LYS A 95 18.60 5.05 -18.68
N LEU A 96 19.49 5.02 -17.69
CA LEU A 96 20.22 3.79 -17.32
C LEU A 96 19.26 2.66 -16.90
N ILE A 97 18.28 2.95 -16.05
CA ILE A 97 17.28 1.96 -15.63
C ILE A 97 16.46 1.47 -16.82
N HIS A 98 16.01 2.37 -17.71
CA HIS A 98 15.28 2.01 -18.92
C HIS A 98 16.10 1.10 -19.84
N HIS A 99 17.35 1.47 -20.12
CA HIS A 99 18.26 0.68 -20.95
C HIS A 99 18.43 -0.75 -20.40
N ILE A 100 18.66 -0.88 -19.09
CA ILE A 100 18.83 -2.20 -18.46
C ILE A 100 17.52 -3.01 -18.49
N ILE A 101 16.42 -2.43 -18.00
CA ILE A 101 15.18 -3.18 -17.76
C ILE A 101 14.41 -3.45 -19.06
N VAL A 102 14.30 -2.45 -19.93
CA VAL A 102 13.48 -2.53 -21.14
C VAL A 102 14.31 -3.00 -22.33
N GLU A 103 15.37 -2.28 -22.69
CA GLU A 103 16.11 -2.53 -23.93
C GLU A 103 16.93 -3.82 -23.86
N ARG A 104 17.61 -4.06 -22.73
CA ARG A 104 18.48 -5.23 -22.57
C ARG A 104 17.72 -6.48 -22.11
N LEU A 105 16.80 -6.35 -21.15
CA LEU A 105 16.14 -7.49 -20.51
C LEU A 105 14.71 -7.75 -21.01
N GLY A 106 14.10 -6.82 -21.75
CA GLY A 106 12.76 -6.99 -22.32
C GLY A 106 11.61 -6.91 -21.30
N TYR A 107 11.86 -6.45 -20.07
CA TYR A 107 10.80 -6.23 -19.08
C TYR A 107 10.06 -4.91 -19.34
N LYS A 108 8.82 -4.82 -18.84
CA LYS A 108 8.08 -3.55 -18.81
C LYS A 108 8.56 -2.68 -17.66
N LEU A 109 8.62 -1.37 -17.88
CA LEU A 109 8.99 -0.38 -16.87
C LEU A 109 7.92 0.70 -16.76
N PHE A 110 7.51 1.01 -15.53
CA PHE A 110 6.53 2.08 -15.25
C PHE A 110 7.06 2.98 -14.13
N PHE A 111 7.40 4.23 -14.48
CA PHE A 111 7.88 5.18 -13.48
C PHE A 111 6.70 5.79 -12.71
N ILE A 112 6.82 5.86 -11.39
CA ILE A 112 5.87 6.58 -10.52
C ILE A 112 6.64 7.71 -9.85
N GLU A 113 6.35 8.93 -10.25
CA GLU A 113 6.93 10.15 -9.72
C GLU A 113 6.00 10.80 -8.70
N SER A 114 6.51 11.02 -7.49
CA SER A 114 5.77 11.72 -6.43
C SER A 114 6.30 13.13 -6.26
N ILE A 115 5.46 14.11 -6.57
CA ILE A 115 5.76 15.55 -6.52
C ILE A 115 4.84 16.14 -5.45
N CYS A 116 5.43 16.64 -4.36
CA CYS A 116 4.64 17.28 -3.31
C CYS A 116 5.37 18.52 -2.82
N ASN A 117 4.68 19.65 -2.85
CA ASN A 117 5.19 20.95 -2.40
C ASN A 117 4.48 21.46 -1.14
N GLU A 118 3.52 20.68 -0.61
CA GLU A 118 2.74 21.01 0.57
C GLU A 118 3.59 20.89 1.86
N PRO A 119 3.89 22.00 2.57
CA PRO A 119 4.81 22.00 3.71
C PRO A 119 4.37 21.04 4.82
N LYS A 120 3.06 21.02 5.14
CA LYS A 120 2.49 20.15 6.19
C LYS A 120 2.70 18.66 5.89
N ILE A 121 2.59 18.25 4.63
CA ILE A 121 2.80 16.85 4.22
C ILE A 121 4.29 16.51 4.28
N ILE A 122 5.15 17.43 3.85
CA ILE A 122 6.60 17.25 3.90
C ILE A 122 7.06 17.12 5.35
N GLU A 123 6.61 18.01 6.24
CA GLU A 123 6.91 17.97 7.67
C GLU A 123 6.43 16.67 8.31
N ALA A 124 5.19 16.26 8.07
CA ALA A 124 4.65 15.01 8.58
C ALA A 124 5.45 13.80 8.09
N ASN A 125 5.78 13.73 6.80
CA ASN A 125 6.60 12.66 6.23
C ASN A 125 8.01 12.65 6.82
N ILE A 126 8.61 13.83 7.02
CA ILE A 126 9.91 13.98 7.67
C ILE A 126 9.82 13.41 9.09
N MET A 127 8.82 13.79 9.88
CA MET A 127 8.62 13.28 11.24
C MET A 127 8.41 11.76 11.28
N GLU A 128 7.54 11.20 10.45
CA GLU A 128 7.29 9.75 10.38
C GLU A 128 8.55 8.99 9.95
N SER A 129 9.29 9.54 8.97
CA SER A 129 10.56 8.99 8.52
C SER A 129 11.68 9.10 9.55
N LYS A 130 11.58 9.92 10.61
CA LYS A 130 12.56 9.96 11.72
C LYS A 130 12.34 8.83 12.71
N VAL A 131 11.09 8.63 13.12
CA VAL A 131 10.71 7.68 14.19
C VAL A 131 11.04 6.24 13.81
N THR A 132 11.15 5.95 12.51
CA THR A 132 11.34 4.58 11.99
C THR A 132 12.62 4.37 11.19
N ASN A 133 13.41 5.41 10.89
CA ASN A 133 14.59 5.26 10.04
C ASN A 133 15.85 5.00 10.88
N PRO A 134 16.54 3.86 10.64
CA PRO A 134 17.77 3.53 11.35
C PRO A 134 18.92 4.54 11.13
N ASP A 135 18.87 5.36 10.07
CA ASP A 135 19.91 6.36 9.80
C ASP A 135 20.07 7.40 10.94
N TYR A 136 19.01 7.61 11.74
CA TYR A 136 18.93 8.69 12.74
C TYR A 136 18.70 8.19 14.16
N SER A 137 18.91 6.89 14.43
CA SER A 137 18.61 6.26 15.74
C SER A 137 19.35 6.89 16.91
N ASP A 138 20.58 7.37 16.67
CA ASP A 138 21.48 7.90 17.70
C ASP A 138 21.57 9.44 17.70
N MET A 139 20.69 10.12 16.95
CA MET A 139 20.68 11.58 16.83
C MET A 139 19.52 12.21 17.60
N ALA A 140 19.74 13.39 18.17
CA ALA A 140 18.66 14.20 18.71
C ALA A 140 17.68 14.60 17.59
N THR A 141 16.39 14.71 17.93
CA THR A 141 15.33 14.99 16.96
C THR A 141 15.63 16.22 16.11
N GLU A 142 16.05 17.32 16.75
CA GLU A 142 16.33 18.61 16.10
C GLU A 142 17.47 18.49 15.07
N ASP A 143 18.55 17.81 15.45
CA ASP A 143 19.70 17.56 14.57
C ASP A 143 19.35 16.65 13.40
N ALA A 144 18.55 15.61 13.63
CA ALA A 144 18.04 14.74 12.58
C ALA A 144 17.14 15.50 11.58
N VAL A 145 16.31 16.44 12.06
CA VAL A 145 15.51 17.32 11.17
C VAL A 145 16.45 18.16 10.30
N SER A 146 17.42 18.82 10.94
CA SER A 146 18.36 19.72 10.28
C SER A 146 19.18 18.98 9.21
N ASP A 147 19.72 17.81 9.55
CA ASP A 147 20.43 16.94 8.61
C ASP A 147 19.54 16.52 7.44
N PHE A 148 18.31 16.08 7.71
CA PHE A 148 17.41 15.61 6.68
C PHE A 148 16.96 16.74 5.74
N LEU A 149 16.75 17.96 6.24
CA LEU A 149 16.43 19.12 5.43
C LEU A 149 17.59 19.49 4.49
N LYS A 150 18.83 19.50 4.99
CA LYS A 150 20.03 19.70 4.15
C LYS A 150 20.16 18.59 3.11
N ARG A 151 19.89 17.35 3.49
CA ARG A 151 19.82 16.22 2.54
C ARG A 151 18.77 16.46 1.46
N ILE A 152 17.59 17.00 1.76
CA ILE A 152 16.60 17.34 0.74
C ILE A 152 17.17 18.40 -0.22
N ASP A 153 17.80 19.45 0.31
CA ASP A 153 18.39 20.54 -0.47
C ASP A 153 19.44 20.04 -1.48
N HIS A 154 20.31 19.11 -1.05
CA HIS A 154 21.29 18.45 -1.93
C HIS A 154 20.63 17.70 -3.11
N TYR A 155 19.41 17.19 -2.94
CA TYR A 155 18.66 16.56 -4.03
C TYR A 155 17.93 17.58 -4.90
N CYS A 156 17.37 18.65 -4.31
CA CYS A 156 16.66 19.71 -5.03
C CYS A 156 17.51 20.34 -6.13
N SER A 157 18.79 20.61 -5.85
CA SER A 157 19.72 21.24 -6.82
C SER A 157 19.96 20.41 -8.11
N ARG A 158 19.57 19.13 -8.12
CA ARG A 158 19.78 18.20 -9.24
C ARG A 158 18.50 17.55 -9.72
N TYR A 159 17.36 17.94 -9.17
CA TYR A 159 16.11 17.25 -9.43
C TYR A 159 15.57 17.65 -10.80
N GLU A 160 15.57 16.68 -11.70
CA GLU A 160 14.98 16.77 -13.03
C GLU A 160 13.70 15.97 -13.01
N THR A 161 12.54 16.65 -13.02
CA THR A 161 11.25 15.96 -13.12
C THR A 161 11.19 15.13 -14.38
N ILE A 162 10.37 14.07 -14.42
CA ILE A 162 10.18 13.32 -15.67
C ILE A 162 9.64 14.29 -16.73
N ASP A 163 10.22 14.31 -17.93
CA ASP A 163 9.83 15.24 -18.98
C ASP A 163 9.08 14.53 -20.13
N GLU A 164 7.93 15.06 -20.53
CA GLU A 164 7.05 14.40 -21.53
C GLU A 164 7.66 14.40 -22.94
N GLU A 165 8.52 15.36 -23.26
CA GLU A 165 9.13 15.49 -24.58
C GLU A 165 10.46 14.73 -24.66
N ASN A 166 11.34 14.95 -23.69
CA ASN A 166 12.68 14.35 -23.64
C ASN A 166 12.65 12.87 -23.21
N GLU A 167 11.64 12.47 -22.43
CA GLU A 167 11.44 11.08 -21.97
C GLU A 167 10.15 10.48 -22.55
N LYS A 168 9.77 10.92 -23.76
CA LYS A 168 8.55 10.50 -24.48
C LYS A 168 8.42 9.00 -24.75
N THR A 169 9.47 8.21 -24.59
CA THR A 169 9.40 6.75 -24.74
C THR A 169 9.00 6.04 -23.44
N PHE A 170 9.08 6.73 -22.29
CA PHE A 170 8.82 6.12 -20.99
C PHE A 170 7.32 6.07 -20.67
N SER A 171 6.89 4.95 -20.10
CA SER A 171 5.60 4.84 -19.42
C SER A 171 5.74 5.37 -17.99
N PHE A 172 4.90 6.33 -17.60
CA PHE A 172 4.96 6.91 -16.27
C PHE A 172 3.65 7.48 -15.75
N MET A 173 3.62 7.68 -14.44
CA MET A 173 2.60 8.39 -13.69
C MET A 173 3.26 9.45 -12.80
N LYS A 174 2.80 10.69 -12.88
CA LYS A 174 3.17 11.76 -11.95
C LYS A 174 2.00 12.01 -10.99
N ILE A 175 2.28 12.01 -9.70
CA ILE A 175 1.31 12.25 -8.63
C ILE A 175 1.70 13.56 -7.96
N PHE A 176 0.84 14.56 -8.08
CA PHE A 176 1.05 15.89 -7.53
C PHE A 176 0.25 16.08 -6.24
N ASP A 177 0.91 16.62 -5.21
CA ASP A 177 0.34 17.07 -3.94
C ASP A 177 -0.69 16.09 -3.37
N ALA A 178 -0.21 14.91 -2.95
CA ALA A 178 -1.04 13.87 -2.33
C ALA A 178 -2.16 13.30 -3.23
N GLY A 179 -2.05 13.43 -4.56
CA GLY A 179 -3.05 12.92 -5.50
C GLY A 179 -4.06 13.98 -5.97
N ARG A 180 -3.85 15.26 -5.62
CA ARG A 180 -4.68 16.38 -6.11
C ARG A 180 -4.70 16.46 -7.63
N ARG A 181 -3.58 16.12 -8.27
CA ARG A 181 -3.49 16.00 -9.73
C ARG A 181 -2.63 14.80 -10.09
N VAL A 182 -3.03 14.12 -11.16
CA VAL A 182 -2.32 12.97 -11.70
C VAL A 182 -2.11 13.18 -13.20
N VAL A 183 -0.92 12.84 -13.70
CA VAL A 183 -0.63 12.75 -15.13
C VAL A 183 -0.19 11.32 -15.42
N VAL A 184 -0.77 10.69 -16.45
CA VAL A 184 -0.40 9.34 -16.90
C VAL A 184 0.03 9.42 -18.36
N HIS A 185 1.18 8.84 -18.68
CA HIS A 185 1.77 8.86 -20.01
C HIS A 185 2.14 7.44 -20.46
N LYS A 186 1.79 7.10 -21.70
CA LYS A 186 2.07 5.81 -22.37
C LYS A 186 1.81 4.57 -21.50
N GLN A 187 0.64 4.51 -20.86
CA GLN A 187 0.28 3.36 -20.05
C GLN A 187 0.01 2.12 -20.93
N GLU A 188 0.73 1.04 -20.67
CA GLU A 188 0.68 -0.20 -21.44
C GLU A 188 0.23 -1.40 -20.59
N GLY A 189 -0.91 -1.98 -20.98
CA GLY A 189 -1.41 -3.22 -20.41
C GLY A 189 -2.08 -3.09 -19.04
N HIS A 190 -2.75 -4.17 -18.63
CA HIS A 190 -3.69 -4.17 -17.52
C HIS A 190 -3.07 -3.87 -16.15
N ILE A 191 -1.83 -4.33 -15.89
CA ILE A 191 -1.15 -4.09 -14.60
C ILE A 191 -0.95 -2.59 -14.39
N GLN A 192 -0.40 -1.88 -15.39
CA GLN A 192 -0.16 -0.45 -15.30
C GLN A 192 -1.46 0.35 -15.11
N SER A 193 -2.55 -0.03 -15.82
CA SER A 193 -3.88 0.55 -15.59
C SER A 193 -4.36 0.38 -14.16
N ARG A 194 -4.15 -0.82 -13.60
CA ARG A 194 -4.55 -1.15 -12.23
C ARG A 194 -3.72 -0.38 -11.21
N VAL A 195 -2.42 -0.21 -11.46
CA VAL A 195 -1.54 0.65 -10.65
C VAL A 195 -2.03 2.09 -10.69
N ALA A 196 -2.26 2.66 -11.88
CA ALA A 196 -2.75 4.03 -12.02
C ALA A 196 -4.08 4.23 -11.29
N TYR A 197 -5.05 3.34 -11.52
CA TYR A 197 -6.35 3.36 -10.85
C TYR A 197 -6.21 3.29 -9.32
N TYR A 198 -5.39 2.37 -8.80
CA TYR A 198 -5.16 2.26 -7.36
C TYR A 198 -4.57 3.54 -6.79
N LEU A 199 -3.52 4.07 -7.44
CA LEU A 199 -2.81 5.26 -6.97
C LEU A 199 -3.64 6.55 -7.09
N MET A 200 -4.61 6.62 -8.01
CA MET A 200 -5.59 7.71 -8.05
C MET A 200 -6.58 7.68 -6.88
N ASN A 201 -6.76 6.52 -6.23
CA ASN A 201 -7.72 6.33 -5.13
C ASN A 201 -7.07 6.23 -3.74
N ILE A 202 -5.74 6.13 -3.65
CA ILE A 202 -5.06 6.12 -2.36
C ILE A 202 -5.08 7.51 -1.72
N HIS A 203 -5.17 7.53 -0.41
CA HIS A 203 -5.05 8.75 0.38
C HIS A 203 -3.82 8.60 1.25
N ILE A 204 -2.94 9.59 1.24
CA ILE A 204 -1.72 9.62 2.06
C ILE A 204 -1.93 10.34 3.40
N THR A 205 -3.10 10.95 3.61
CA THR A 205 -3.45 11.59 4.88
C THR A 205 -3.94 10.56 5.91
N PRO A 206 -3.62 10.75 7.20
CA PRO A 206 -4.11 9.87 8.26
C PRO A 206 -5.64 9.81 8.31
N ARG A 207 -6.19 8.60 8.46
CA ARG A 207 -7.63 8.35 8.65
C ARG A 207 -7.85 7.06 9.41
N SER A 208 -8.98 6.98 10.10
CA SER A 208 -9.40 5.78 10.83
C SER A 208 -10.40 4.98 9.99
N ILE A 209 -10.21 3.65 9.94
CA ILE A 209 -11.17 2.71 9.37
C ILE A 209 -11.58 1.77 10.51
N TYR A 210 -12.87 1.76 10.85
CA TYR A 210 -13.43 0.87 11.87
C TYR A 210 -14.04 -0.35 11.17
N LEU A 211 -13.63 -1.54 11.59
CA LEU A 211 -14.17 -2.80 11.08
C LEU A 211 -14.81 -3.55 12.23
N THR A 212 -16.04 -4.00 12.04
CA THR A 212 -16.71 -4.93 12.94
C THR A 212 -17.63 -5.85 12.16
N ARG A 213 -17.91 -7.03 12.72
CA ARG A 213 -18.95 -7.91 12.22
C ARG A 213 -20.33 -7.34 12.60
N HIS A 214 -21.38 -7.94 12.04
CA HIS A 214 -22.71 -7.79 12.61
C HIS A 214 -22.72 -8.28 14.07
N GLY A 215 -23.68 -7.79 14.87
CA GLY A 215 -23.99 -8.38 16.17
C GLY A 215 -24.35 -9.86 16.04
N GLU A 216 -24.30 -10.60 17.14
CA GLU A 216 -24.67 -12.02 17.15
C GLU A 216 -26.05 -12.23 16.48
N SER A 217 -26.13 -13.17 15.56
CA SER A 217 -27.37 -13.54 14.86
C SER A 217 -27.96 -14.83 15.39
N VAL A 218 -29.23 -15.10 15.09
CA VAL A 218 -29.90 -16.36 15.46
C VAL A 218 -29.13 -17.57 14.92
N PHE A 219 -28.61 -17.52 13.69
CA PHE A 219 -27.80 -18.60 13.14
C PHE A 219 -26.47 -18.78 13.87
N ASN A 220 -25.87 -17.71 14.42
CA ASN A 220 -24.68 -17.88 15.25
C ASN A 220 -24.98 -18.67 16.52
N GLN A 221 -26.13 -18.42 17.17
CA GLN A 221 -26.55 -19.18 18.35
C GLN A 221 -26.82 -20.66 18.03
N MET A 222 -27.26 -20.94 16.81
CA MET A 222 -27.51 -22.30 16.32
C MET A 222 -26.27 -22.97 15.72
N GLY A 223 -25.12 -22.28 15.63
CA GLY A 223 -23.92 -22.80 14.98
C GLY A 223 -24.02 -22.96 13.45
N ARG A 224 -24.98 -22.31 12.81
CA ARG A 224 -25.26 -22.41 11.37
C ARG A 224 -24.48 -21.36 10.57
N ILE A 225 -23.98 -21.75 9.40
CA ILE A 225 -23.24 -20.87 8.49
C ILE A 225 -24.15 -20.24 7.42
N GLY A 226 -23.70 -19.13 6.83
CA GLY A 226 -24.44 -18.46 5.75
C GLY A 226 -25.77 -17.85 6.21
N GLY A 227 -26.76 -17.94 5.33
CA GLY A 227 -28.13 -17.49 5.54
C GLY A 227 -28.29 -15.97 5.68
N ASP A 228 -29.51 -15.57 6.02
CA ASP A 228 -29.90 -14.17 6.23
C ASP A 228 -30.78 -14.00 7.47
N SER A 229 -30.36 -14.62 8.58
CA SER A 229 -31.08 -14.55 9.85
C SER A 229 -30.97 -13.17 10.51
N ASP A 230 -31.98 -12.83 11.32
CA ASP A 230 -31.99 -11.63 12.16
C ASP A 230 -30.96 -11.70 13.31
N LEU A 231 -30.72 -10.55 13.95
CA LEU A 231 -29.95 -10.46 15.19
C LEU A 231 -30.62 -11.22 16.34
N SER A 232 -29.79 -11.82 17.20
CA SER A 232 -30.23 -12.33 18.50
C SER A 232 -30.49 -11.18 19.49
N PRO A 233 -31.08 -11.45 20.67
CA PRO A 233 -31.18 -10.45 21.73
C PRO A 233 -29.82 -9.81 22.09
N ASN A 234 -28.75 -10.61 22.19
CA ASN A 234 -27.39 -10.13 22.43
C ASN A 234 -26.88 -9.29 21.25
N GLY A 235 -27.20 -9.67 20.01
CA GLY A 235 -26.86 -8.89 18.83
C GLY A 235 -27.51 -7.51 18.81
N LEU A 236 -28.77 -7.40 19.28
CA LEU A 236 -29.46 -6.12 19.43
C LEU A 236 -28.83 -5.25 20.53
N GLU A 237 -28.39 -5.84 21.64
CA GLU A 237 -27.63 -5.13 22.66
C GLU A 237 -26.29 -4.62 22.12
N TYR A 238 -25.57 -5.46 21.36
CA TYR A 238 -24.35 -5.07 20.67
C TYR A 238 -24.58 -3.89 19.70
N SER A 239 -25.66 -3.92 18.91
CA SER A 239 -26.02 -2.80 18.01
C SER A 239 -26.15 -1.47 18.77
N LYS A 240 -26.84 -1.48 19.92
CA LYS A 240 -27.00 -0.29 20.77
C LYS A 240 -25.66 0.18 21.35
N ALA A 241 -24.84 -0.76 21.83
CA ALA A 241 -23.52 -0.48 22.36
C ALA A 241 -22.58 0.11 21.28
N LEU A 242 -22.60 -0.45 20.06
CA LEU A 242 -21.84 0.03 18.92
C LEU A 242 -22.26 1.44 18.54
N ALA A 243 -23.55 1.73 18.46
CA ALA A 243 -24.04 3.09 18.18
C ALA A 243 -23.58 4.10 19.24
N LYS A 244 -23.65 3.73 20.52
CA LYS A 244 -23.14 4.57 21.63
C LYS A 244 -21.63 4.80 21.50
N PHE A 245 -20.86 3.76 21.19
CA PHE A 245 -19.42 3.85 20.99
C PHE A 245 -19.08 4.77 19.81
N ILE A 246 -19.68 4.55 18.64
CA ILE A 246 -19.42 5.36 17.44
C ILE A 246 -19.77 6.83 17.69
N LYS A 247 -20.89 7.10 18.37
CA LYS A 247 -21.26 8.46 18.77
C LYS A 247 -20.22 9.09 19.70
N SER A 248 -19.64 8.34 20.64
CA SER A 248 -18.62 8.87 21.56
C SER A 248 -17.28 9.16 20.87
N GLN A 249 -17.00 8.54 19.71
CA GLN A 249 -15.79 8.80 18.95
C GLN A 249 -15.81 10.16 18.22
N ASN A 250 -16.97 10.84 18.09
CA ASN A 250 -17.11 12.13 17.42
C ASN A 250 -16.42 12.18 16.03
N ILE A 251 -16.61 11.13 15.22
CA ILE A 251 -15.92 10.95 13.94
C ILE A 251 -16.50 11.92 12.90
N PRO A 252 -15.70 12.87 12.36
CA PRO A 252 -16.18 13.80 11.34
C PRO A 252 -16.47 13.06 10.03
N ASN A 253 -17.58 13.41 9.36
CA ASN A 253 -17.97 12.86 8.06
C ASN A 253 -18.03 11.32 8.02
N LEU A 254 -18.47 10.69 9.11
CA LEU A 254 -18.62 9.25 9.20
C LEU A 254 -19.49 8.71 8.05
N ARG A 255 -19.00 7.64 7.39
CA ARG A 255 -19.76 6.83 6.43
C ARG A 255 -19.84 5.41 6.96
N VAL A 256 -21.02 4.81 6.91
CA VAL A 256 -21.26 3.46 7.41
C VAL A 256 -21.56 2.55 6.22
N TRP A 257 -20.80 1.49 6.08
CA TRP A 257 -21.03 0.48 5.05
C TRP A 257 -21.53 -0.81 5.67
N THR A 258 -22.56 -1.38 5.06
CA THR A 258 -23.14 -2.67 5.44
C THR A 258 -23.18 -3.60 4.23
N SER A 259 -23.31 -4.89 4.49
CA SER A 259 -23.70 -5.84 3.45
C SER A 259 -25.19 -5.69 3.10
N TYR A 260 -25.71 -6.52 2.21
CA TYR A 260 -27.15 -6.62 2.00
C TYR A 260 -27.86 -7.53 3.01
N MET A 261 -27.11 -8.20 3.89
CA MET A 261 -27.67 -9.13 4.89
C MET A 261 -28.32 -8.37 6.07
N LYS A 262 -29.49 -8.84 6.49
CA LYS A 262 -30.33 -8.26 7.57
C LYS A 262 -29.53 -7.96 8.82
N ARG A 263 -28.74 -8.93 9.29
CA ARG A 263 -27.89 -8.82 10.49
C ARG A 263 -26.95 -7.61 10.46
N THR A 264 -26.35 -7.27 9.31
CA THR A 264 -25.48 -6.07 9.21
C THR A 264 -26.29 -4.77 9.20
N ILE A 265 -27.46 -4.78 8.55
CA ILE A 265 -28.37 -3.63 8.47
C ILE A 265 -28.96 -3.32 9.85
N GLN A 266 -29.41 -4.35 10.57
CA GLN A 266 -29.90 -4.22 11.94
C GLN A 266 -28.81 -3.77 12.90
N THR A 267 -27.58 -4.25 12.72
CA THR A 267 -26.46 -3.82 13.58
C THR A 267 -26.21 -2.32 13.45
N ALA A 268 -26.26 -1.78 12.23
CA ALA A 268 -26.02 -0.37 11.94
C ALA A 268 -27.24 0.54 12.18
N SER A 269 -28.43 -0.01 12.47
CA SER A 269 -29.69 0.77 12.44
C SER A 269 -29.73 1.95 13.40
N ASN A 270 -28.97 1.89 14.50
CA ASN A 270 -28.91 2.93 15.52
C ASN A 270 -27.76 3.93 15.31
N ILE A 271 -26.95 3.79 14.27
CA ILE A 271 -25.84 4.70 13.95
C ILE A 271 -26.36 5.84 13.08
N ASP A 272 -26.31 7.05 13.63
CA ASP A 272 -26.71 8.29 12.95
C ASP A 272 -25.60 8.80 12.01
N ALA A 273 -25.54 8.20 10.82
CA ALA A 273 -24.64 8.58 9.74
C ALA A 273 -25.17 8.06 8.40
N PRO A 274 -24.78 8.63 7.25
CA PRO A 274 -25.12 8.07 5.94
C PRO A 274 -24.67 6.62 5.82
N GLN A 275 -25.61 5.74 5.47
CA GLN A 275 -25.38 4.31 5.34
C GLN A 275 -25.49 3.86 3.88
N GLU A 276 -24.54 3.06 3.43
CA GLU A 276 -24.51 2.48 2.09
C GLU A 276 -24.43 0.96 2.18
N ARG A 277 -25.14 0.28 1.26
CA ARG A 277 -25.19 -1.18 1.21
C ARG A 277 -24.36 -1.67 0.04
N TRP A 278 -23.50 -2.63 0.30
CA TRP A 278 -22.57 -3.18 -0.68
C TRP A 278 -22.76 -4.68 -0.78
N LYS A 279 -23.22 -5.18 -1.94
CA LYS A 279 -23.37 -6.62 -2.15
C LYS A 279 -22.03 -7.36 -2.04
N ALA A 280 -20.93 -6.68 -2.39
CA ALA A 280 -19.56 -7.18 -2.24
C ALA A 280 -19.12 -7.38 -0.77
N LEU A 281 -19.87 -6.85 0.21
CA LEU A 281 -19.63 -7.09 1.64
C LEU A 281 -20.48 -8.23 2.20
N ASN A 282 -21.28 -8.92 1.37
CA ASN A 282 -21.98 -10.11 1.81
C ASN A 282 -20.98 -11.17 2.30
N GLU A 283 -21.43 -11.97 3.27
CA GLU A 283 -20.67 -13.14 3.73
C GLU A 283 -20.37 -14.08 2.57
N ILE A 284 -19.28 -14.85 2.70
CA ILE A 284 -18.95 -15.89 1.74
C ILE A 284 -20.16 -16.83 1.54
N ASP A 285 -20.47 -17.10 0.27
CA ASP A 285 -21.55 -18.02 -0.11
C ASP A 285 -21.07 -19.46 0.10
N ALA A 286 -21.75 -20.20 0.98
CA ALA A 286 -21.44 -21.59 1.27
C ALA A 286 -22.10 -22.59 0.30
N GLY A 287 -22.85 -22.11 -0.71
CA GLY A 287 -23.48 -22.94 -1.72
C GLY A 287 -24.44 -23.97 -1.13
N ILE A 288 -24.19 -25.25 -1.41
CA ILE A 288 -25.01 -26.36 -0.88
C ILE A 288 -24.95 -26.50 0.65
N CYS A 289 -23.98 -25.85 1.30
CA CYS A 289 -23.81 -25.88 2.76
C CYS A 289 -24.49 -24.69 3.47
N GLU A 290 -25.19 -23.82 2.74
CA GLU A 290 -25.91 -22.68 3.32
C GLU A 290 -26.92 -23.12 4.39
N GLY A 291 -26.84 -22.51 5.57
CA GLY A 291 -27.73 -22.81 6.69
C GLY A 291 -27.37 -24.07 7.48
N LEU A 292 -26.36 -24.84 7.11
CA LEU A 292 -25.94 -26.03 7.87
C LEU A 292 -25.01 -25.66 9.04
N THR A 293 -24.93 -26.54 10.05
CA THR A 293 -23.84 -26.52 11.04
C THR A 293 -22.60 -27.22 10.49
N TYR A 294 -21.44 -27.01 11.12
CA TYR A 294 -20.22 -27.71 10.71
C TYR A 294 -20.32 -29.22 10.90
N GLU A 295 -21.03 -29.68 11.94
CA GLU A 295 -21.30 -31.10 12.20
C GLU A 295 -22.18 -31.70 11.11
N GLU A 296 -23.26 -30.99 10.72
CA GLU A 296 -24.13 -31.41 9.61
C GLU A 296 -23.33 -31.53 8.30
N ILE A 297 -22.41 -30.58 8.03
CA ILE A 297 -21.54 -30.64 6.84
C ILE A 297 -20.57 -31.82 6.92
N GLN A 298 -19.97 -32.07 8.08
CA GLN A 298 -19.04 -33.19 8.25
C GLN A 298 -19.73 -34.55 8.08
N GLU A 299 -20.97 -34.69 8.54
CA GLU A 299 -21.75 -35.92 8.41
C GLU A 299 -22.27 -36.13 6.98
N GLN A 300 -22.80 -35.07 6.35
CA GLN A 300 -23.44 -35.16 5.04
C GLN A 300 -22.45 -35.09 3.88
N LEU A 301 -21.36 -34.32 4.04
CA LEU A 301 -20.37 -33.98 3.01
C LEU A 301 -18.92 -34.11 3.55
N PRO A 302 -18.50 -35.29 4.06
CA PRO A 302 -17.20 -35.47 4.71
C PRO A 302 -16.01 -35.17 3.79
N GLY A 303 -16.15 -35.47 2.49
CA GLY A 303 -15.11 -35.16 1.49
C GLY A 303 -14.89 -33.66 1.32
N GLU A 304 -15.97 -32.88 1.24
CA GLU A 304 -15.93 -31.42 1.12
C GLU A 304 -15.37 -30.77 2.39
N PHE A 305 -15.79 -31.26 3.56
CA PHE A 305 -15.27 -30.81 4.84
C PHE A 305 -13.74 -30.96 4.91
N ALA A 306 -13.22 -32.16 4.59
CA ALA A 306 -11.80 -32.43 4.57
C ALA A 306 -11.03 -31.65 3.50
N ALA A 307 -11.62 -31.48 2.30
CA ALA A 307 -11.02 -30.70 1.22
C ALA A 307 -10.85 -29.23 1.62
N ARG A 308 -11.86 -28.65 2.29
CA ARG A 308 -11.80 -27.29 2.82
C ARG A 308 -10.76 -27.14 3.93
N ASP A 309 -10.63 -28.12 4.80
CA ASP A 309 -9.60 -28.10 5.85
C ASP A 309 -8.18 -28.17 5.27
N ASN A 310 -7.98 -28.96 4.21
CA ASN A 310 -6.70 -29.09 3.52
C ASN A 310 -6.28 -27.80 2.80
N ASN A 311 -7.22 -27.04 2.21
CA ASN A 311 -6.90 -25.81 1.47
C ASN A 311 -8.02 -24.76 1.54
N LYS A 312 -8.22 -24.20 2.74
CA LYS A 312 -9.32 -23.27 3.04
C LYS A 312 -9.38 -22.01 2.15
N TYR A 313 -8.24 -21.56 1.62
CA TYR A 313 -8.18 -20.34 0.82
C TYR A 313 -8.61 -20.56 -0.64
N GLN A 314 -8.27 -21.71 -1.23
CA GLN A 314 -8.57 -22.00 -2.63
C GLN A 314 -9.82 -22.87 -2.82
N TYR A 315 -10.27 -23.57 -1.78
CA TYR A 315 -11.49 -24.37 -1.78
C TYR A 315 -12.72 -23.53 -2.18
N ARG A 316 -13.60 -24.11 -2.99
CA ARG A 316 -14.89 -23.54 -3.39
C ARG A 316 -15.95 -24.61 -3.45
#